data_AF-A0A2E1V943-F1
#
_entry.id   AF-A0A2E1V943-F1
#
_cell.length_a   1.000
_cell.length_b   1.000
_cell.length_c   1.000
_cell.angle_alpha   90.00
_cell.angle_beta   90.00
_cell.angle_gamma   90.00
#
_symmetry.space_group_name_H-M   'P 1'
#
loop_
_entity.id
_entity.type
_entity.pdbx_description
1 polymer ?
#
loop_
_entity_poly.entity_id
_entity_poly.type
_entity_poly.pdbx_seq_one_letter_code
_entity_poly.pdbx_strand_id
1 'polypeptide(L)'
;MSHRATCVPVKIALRQRAITKPGRQTHRTDRSHIIMVNANRSLEIILGAVVVCAVLVFGSILLNGRPAGGGNDGLVIFAVFGNADGVDPGSAVKMSGVPVGRVVQSTLELPYYDAIVQIRLNPGVSLPDDTSAKVSFGSLLGGNFIELEPGGSSTMMQADHYIEDTSDAVNLVDLISTAVFNGGETSAD
;
A
#
# COMPACT_ATOMS: atom_id res chain seq x y z
N MET A 1 -51.26 94.80 68.74
CA MET A 1 -49.90 95.38 68.81
C MET A 1 -48.97 94.42 68.09
N SER A 2 -48.70 94.61 66.80
CA SER A 2 -47.78 95.58 66.19
C SER A 2 -46.34 95.05 66.11
N HIS A 3 -45.94 94.74 64.86
CA HIS A 3 -44.62 94.97 64.25
C HIS A 3 -43.43 94.15 64.79
N ARG A 4 -42.52 93.61 63.97
CA ARG A 4 -41.94 94.10 62.71
C ARG A 4 -41.28 92.93 61.97
N ALA A 5 -41.42 92.90 60.65
CA ALA A 5 -40.62 92.10 59.74
C ALA A 5 -39.25 92.77 59.52
N THR A 6 -38.20 91.97 59.32
CA THR A 6 -36.89 92.44 58.83
C THR A 6 -36.42 91.53 57.70
N CYS A 7 -36.44 92.06 56.48
CA CYS A 7 -35.81 91.48 55.30
C CYS A 7 -34.29 91.75 55.32
N VAL A 8 -33.49 90.77 54.88
CA VAL A 8 -32.08 90.97 54.50
C VAL A 8 -31.88 90.42 53.09
N PRO A 9 -31.31 91.18 52.14
CA PRO A 9 -31.08 90.73 50.76
C PRO A 9 -29.59 90.45 50.52
N VAL A 10 -29.20 89.30 49.96
CA VAL A 10 -27.84 89.19 49.37
C VAL A 10 -27.77 88.27 48.14
N LYS A 11 -27.67 88.95 46.99
CA LYS A 11 -26.85 88.71 45.78
C LYS A 11 -26.67 87.28 45.25
N ILE A 12 -27.39 87.06 44.16
CA ILE A 12 -27.13 86.09 43.09
C ILE A 12 -25.72 86.32 42.50
N ALA A 13 -24.88 85.28 42.50
CA ALA A 13 -23.62 85.23 41.77
C ALA A 13 -23.70 84.11 40.73
N LEU A 14 -23.97 84.50 39.48
CA LEU A 14 -23.88 83.63 38.32
C LEU A 14 -22.40 83.28 38.06
N ARG A 15 -22.01 82.04 38.35
CA ARG A 15 -20.74 81.47 37.87
C ARG A 15 -20.98 80.65 36.62
N GLN A 16 -20.71 81.24 35.47
CA GLN A 16 -20.53 80.52 34.21
C GLN A 16 -19.28 79.64 34.35
N ARG A 17 -19.43 78.32 34.16
CA ARG A 17 -18.29 77.39 34.03
C ARG A 17 -18.31 76.75 32.64
N ALA A 18 -17.32 77.18 31.87
CA ALA A 18 -16.56 76.49 30.83
C ALA A 18 -17.16 75.24 30.17
N ILE A 19 -17.42 75.39 28.87
CA ILE A 19 -17.57 74.33 27.88
C ILE A 19 -16.24 73.59 27.76
N THR A 20 -16.20 72.31 28.14
CA THR A 20 -15.06 71.41 27.93
C THR A 20 -15.14 70.73 26.56
N LYS A 21 -14.00 70.69 25.85
CA LYS A 21 -13.81 70.09 24.51
C LYS A 21 -14.13 68.58 24.49
N PRO A 22 -14.66 68.02 23.39
CA PRO A 22 -14.71 66.58 23.21
C PRO A 22 -13.30 66.03 22.94
N GLY A 23 -12.88 65.08 23.76
CA GLY A 23 -11.63 64.34 23.58
C GLY A 23 -11.73 63.37 22.41
N ARG A 24 -10.79 63.51 21.47
CA ARG A 24 -10.55 62.56 20.38
C ARG A 24 -9.76 61.38 20.96
N GLN A 25 -10.42 60.26 21.24
CA GLN A 25 -9.71 59.02 21.60
C GLN A 25 -9.75 58.05 20.42
N THR A 26 -8.53 57.83 19.92
CA THR A 26 -8.13 56.97 18.83
C THR A 26 -8.43 55.52 19.17
N HIS A 27 -9.15 54.86 18.26
CA HIS A 27 -9.31 53.41 18.24
C HIS A 27 -7.93 52.76 18.11
N ARG A 28 -7.35 52.37 19.25
CA ARG A 28 -6.12 51.57 19.34
C ARG A 28 -6.48 50.18 18.84
N THR A 29 -6.21 49.92 17.56
CA THR A 29 -6.18 48.56 17.02
C THR A 29 -5.09 47.79 17.75
N ASP A 30 -5.52 47.04 18.77
CA ASP A 30 -4.69 46.05 19.45
C ASP A 30 -4.54 44.84 18.52
N ARG A 31 -3.51 44.88 17.68
CA ARG A 31 -3.05 43.76 16.86
C ARG A 31 -1.89 43.11 17.58
N SER A 32 -2.17 42.30 18.59
CA SER A 32 -1.18 41.36 19.14
C SER A 32 -1.83 40.04 19.53
N HIS A 33 -2.42 39.35 18.55
CA HIS A 33 -2.48 37.89 18.58
C HIS A 33 -1.21 37.35 17.91
N ILE A 34 -0.06 37.53 18.57
CA ILE A 34 1.14 36.78 18.22
C ILE A 34 0.90 35.35 18.69
N ILE A 35 0.93 34.44 17.72
CA ILE A 35 0.78 33.00 17.87
C ILE A 35 1.78 32.49 18.91
N MET A 36 1.29 32.24 20.12
CA MET A 36 1.98 31.40 21.09
C MET A 36 1.16 30.13 21.24
N VAL A 37 1.21 29.29 20.21
CA VAL A 37 0.76 27.89 20.32
C VAL A 37 1.73 27.24 21.30
N ASN A 38 1.19 27.00 22.50
CA ASN A 38 1.81 26.30 23.61
C ASN A 38 2.78 25.20 23.13
N ALA A 39 4.03 25.21 23.59
CA ALA A 39 5.07 24.29 23.12
C ALA A 39 4.63 22.82 23.18
N ASN A 40 3.82 22.45 24.17
CA ASN A 40 3.28 21.10 24.33
C ASN A 40 2.25 20.73 23.22
N ARG A 41 1.44 21.68 22.77
CA ARG A 41 0.44 21.47 21.70
C ARG A 41 1.13 21.41 20.33
N SER A 42 2.18 22.21 20.13
CA SER A 42 3.01 22.14 18.92
C SER A 42 3.73 20.80 18.82
N LEU A 43 4.27 20.27 19.94
CA LEU A 43 4.91 18.96 19.98
C LEU A 43 3.93 17.81 19.69
N GLU A 44 2.71 17.86 20.22
CA GLU A 44 1.68 16.86 19.93
C GLU A 44 1.30 16.83 18.45
N ILE A 45 1.13 18.01 17.82
CA ILE A 45 0.83 18.13 16.39
C ILE A 45 2.00 17.63 15.54
N ILE A 46 3.24 17.94 15.92
CA ILE A 46 4.43 17.47 15.21
C ILE A 46 4.56 15.95 15.31
N LEU A 47 4.37 15.39 16.51
CA LEU A 47 4.45 13.94 16.73
C LEU A 47 3.36 13.20 15.94
N GLY A 48 2.13 13.72 15.93
CA GLY A 48 1.04 13.20 15.11
C GLY A 48 1.34 13.26 13.61
N ALA A 49 1.89 14.38 13.12
CA ALA A 49 2.27 14.52 11.72
C ALA A 49 3.38 13.53 11.32
N VAL A 50 4.37 13.30 12.19
CA VAL A 50 5.44 12.31 11.95
C VAL A 50 4.87 10.90 11.83
N VAL A 51 3.96 10.50 12.72
CA VAL A 51 3.33 9.17 12.65
C VAL A 51 2.52 9.01 11.36
N VAL A 52 1.74 10.01 10.97
CA VAL A 52 0.99 10.00 9.70
C VAL A 52 1.94 9.87 8.51
N CYS A 53 3.00 10.67 8.45
CA CYS A 53 4.02 10.57 7.40
C CYS A 53 4.69 9.19 7.38
N ALA A 54 5.04 8.63 8.53
CA ALA A 54 5.63 7.29 8.61
C ALA A 54 4.69 6.21 8.07
N VAL A 55 3.40 6.27 8.42
CA VAL A 55 2.38 5.34 7.89
C VAL A 55 2.22 5.51 6.38
N LEU A 56 2.22 6.73 5.85
CA LEU A 56 2.13 6.98 4.41
C LEU A 56 3.37 6.47 3.66
N VAL A 57 4.57 6.69 4.20
CA VAL A 57 5.82 6.20 3.60
C VAL A 57 5.87 4.68 3.65
N PHE A 58 5.60 4.06 4.80
CA PHE A 58 5.58 2.61 4.91
C PHE A 58 4.49 1.98 4.04
N GLY A 59 3.28 2.55 4.05
CA GLY A 59 2.17 2.12 3.21
C GLY A 59 2.49 2.23 1.71
N SER A 60 3.12 3.32 1.28
CA SER A 60 3.54 3.47 -0.13
C SER A 60 4.61 2.48 -0.54
N ILE A 61 5.59 2.15 0.33
CA ILE A 61 6.58 1.10 0.06
C ILE A 61 5.90 -0.26 -0.10
N LEU A 62 4.95 -0.61 0.78
CA LEU A 62 4.19 -1.86 0.69
C LEU A 62 3.32 -1.96 -0.58
N LEU A 63 2.83 -0.83 -1.09
CA LEU A 63 2.05 -0.78 -2.31
C LEU A 63 2.93 -0.83 -3.57
N ASN A 64 4.12 -0.21 -3.55
CA ASN A 64 5.05 -0.25 -4.69
C ASN A 64 5.71 -1.63 -4.91
N GLY A 65 5.85 -2.45 -3.85
CA GLY A 65 6.33 -3.83 -3.96
C GLY A 65 5.33 -4.78 -4.61
N ARG A 66 4.08 -4.34 -4.81
CA ARG A 66 3.06 -5.04 -5.60
C ARG A 66 3.02 -4.37 -6.98
N PRO A 67 3.44 -5.02 -8.08
CA PRO A 67 3.19 -4.45 -9.39
C PRO A 67 1.68 -4.30 -9.53
N ALA A 68 1.29 -3.12 -9.99
CA ALA A 68 -0.09 -2.71 -10.17
C ALA A 68 -0.73 -3.56 -11.29
N GLY A 69 -1.09 -4.80 -10.98
CA GLY A 69 -1.79 -5.74 -11.87
C GLY A 69 -3.27 -5.89 -11.54
N GLY A 70 -3.89 -4.83 -11.01
CA GLY A 70 -5.31 -4.80 -10.64
C GLY A 70 -6.26 -4.45 -11.79
N GLY A 71 -5.77 -4.37 -13.03
CA GLY A 71 -6.61 -4.23 -14.21
C GLY A 71 -7.09 -5.61 -14.68
N ASN A 72 -8.35 -5.69 -15.12
CA ASN A 72 -8.87 -6.86 -15.85
C ASN A 72 -8.24 -7.05 -17.24
N ASP A 73 -7.26 -6.22 -17.60
CA ASP A 73 -6.50 -6.35 -18.84
C ASP A 73 -5.34 -7.34 -18.64
N GLY A 74 -5.32 -8.39 -19.46
CA GLY A 74 -4.29 -9.42 -19.42
C GLY A 74 -4.82 -10.78 -19.86
N LEU A 75 -3.97 -11.57 -20.51
CA LEU A 75 -4.33 -12.93 -20.92
C LEU A 75 -4.40 -13.83 -19.68
N VAL A 76 -5.53 -14.50 -19.48
CA VAL A 76 -5.72 -15.48 -18.40
C VAL A 76 -5.52 -16.87 -18.97
N ILE A 77 -4.72 -17.67 -18.28
CA ILE A 77 -4.33 -19.03 -18.68
C ILE A 77 -4.31 -19.92 -17.45
N PHE A 78 -4.37 -21.23 -17.66
CA PHE A 78 -4.33 -22.23 -16.60
C PHE A 78 -3.11 -23.13 -16.81
N ALA A 79 -2.46 -23.52 -15.73
CA ALA A 79 -1.39 -24.52 -15.76
C ALA A 79 -1.73 -25.62 -14.76
N VAL A 80 -1.59 -26.87 -15.18
CA VAL A 80 -1.99 -28.06 -14.43
C VAL A 80 -0.74 -28.70 -13.83
N PHE A 81 -0.59 -28.74 -12.51
CA PHE A 81 0.57 -29.38 -11.87
C PHE A 81 0.13 -30.58 -11.03
N GLY A 82 0.94 -31.64 -10.99
CA GLY A 82 0.77 -32.71 -10.00
C GLY A 82 1.16 -32.24 -8.60
N ASN A 83 2.16 -31.35 -8.52
CA ASN A 83 2.56 -30.68 -7.28
C ASN A 83 2.94 -29.22 -7.54
N ALA A 84 2.18 -28.30 -6.93
CA ALA A 84 2.40 -26.85 -7.01
C ALA A 84 2.95 -26.25 -5.70
N ASP A 85 3.70 -27.03 -4.91
CA ASP A 85 4.17 -26.59 -3.59
C ASP A 85 4.99 -25.29 -3.64
N GLY A 86 4.67 -24.39 -2.72
CA GLY A 86 5.29 -23.07 -2.60
C GLY A 86 4.87 -22.05 -3.65
N VAL A 87 3.92 -22.38 -4.54
CA VAL A 87 3.26 -21.42 -5.43
C VAL A 87 1.94 -20.99 -4.82
N ASP A 88 1.89 -19.74 -4.34
CA ASP A 88 0.71 -19.15 -3.70
C ASP A 88 0.05 -18.08 -4.59
N PRO A 89 -1.21 -17.71 -4.32
CA PRO A 89 -1.81 -16.52 -4.91
C PRO A 89 -0.91 -15.29 -4.72
N GLY A 90 -0.55 -14.64 -5.82
CA GLY A 90 0.38 -13.52 -5.85
C GLY A 90 1.83 -13.89 -6.16
N SER A 91 2.19 -15.18 -6.21
CA SER A 91 3.48 -15.63 -6.73
C SER A 91 3.72 -15.07 -8.13
N ALA A 92 4.99 -14.75 -8.42
CA ALA A 92 5.37 -14.20 -9.71
C ALA A 92 5.27 -15.28 -10.79
N VAL A 93 4.90 -14.87 -12.00
CA VAL A 93 5.10 -15.68 -13.20
C VAL A 93 6.15 -14.99 -14.04
N LYS A 94 7.20 -15.73 -14.40
CA LYS A 94 8.37 -15.20 -15.08
C LYS A 94 8.59 -15.92 -16.41
N MET A 95 9.23 -15.24 -17.32
CA MET A 95 9.75 -15.80 -18.57
C MET A 95 11.18 -15.33 -18.71
N SER A 96 12.12 -16.27 -18.83
CA SER A 96 13.55 -15.97 -18.91
C SER A 96 14.02 -15.03 -17.78
N GLY A 97 13.52 -15.24 -16.56
CA GLY A 97 13.82 -14.41 -15.39
C GLY A 97 13.08 -13.07 -15.27
N VAL A 98 12.34 -12.64 -16.30
CA VAL A 98 11.58 -11.37 -16.30
C VAL A 98 10.14 -11.63 -15.84
N PRO A 99 9.58 -10.85 -14.89
CA PRO A 99 8.19 -11.02 -14.46
C PRO A 99 7.22 -10.60 -15.58
N VAL A 100 6.41 -11.55 -16.03
CA VAL A 100 5.41 -11.38 -17.11
C VAL A 100 3.97 -11.53 -16.63
N GLY A 101 3.76 -11.95 -15.39
CA GLY A 101 2.42 -12.15 -14.84
C GLY A 101 2.43 -12.53 -13.36
N ARG A 102 1.28 -12.98 -12.87
CA ARG A 102 1.08 -13.44 -11.50
C ARG A 102 0.08 -14.57 -11.41
N VAL A 103 0.25 -15.39 -10.38
CA VAL A 103 -0.74 -16.37 -9.97
C VAL A 103 -1.93 -15.65 -9.33
N VAL A 104 -3.12 -15.91 -9.84
CA VAL A 104 -4.39 -15.36 -9.32
C VAL A 104 -4.93 -16.26 -8.24
N GLN A 105 -4.99 -17.56 -8.52
CA GLN A 105 -5.55 -18.57 -7.64
C GLN A 105 -4.92 -19.94 -7.94
N SER A 106 -4.90 -20.81 -6.95
CA SER A 106 -4.64 -22.24 -7.12
C SER A 106 -5.82 -23.02 -6.57
N THR A 107 -6.26 -24.04 -7.30
CA THR A 107 -7.40 -24.90 -6.93
C THR A 107 -7.06 -26.35 -7.20
N LEU A 108 -7.56 -27.26 -6.35
CA LEU A 108 -7.44 -28.69 -6.57
C LEU A 108 -8.60 -29.18 -7.43
N GLU A 109 -8.32 -29.82 -8.56
CA GLU A 109 -9.33 -30.42 -9.42
C GLU A 109 -9.60 -31.87 -9.00
N LEU A 110 -10.86 -32.21 -8.79
CA LEU A 110 -11.30 -33.58 -8.52
C LEU A 110 -11.98 -34.16 -9.78
N PRO A 111 -11.78 -35.44 -10.11
CA PRO A 111 -11.16 -36.50 -9.28
C PRO A 111 -9.65 -36.70 -9.48
N TYR A 112 -9.03 -35.93 -10.38
CA TYR A 112 -7.63 -36.16 -10.79
C TYR A 112 -6.61 -35.78 -9.71
N TYR A 113 -7.00 -34.93 -8.75
CA TYR A 113 -6.17 -34.39 -7.68
C TYR A 113 -4.99 -33.55 -8.18
N ASP A 114 -5.12 -32.99 -9.38
CA ASP A 114 -4.15 -32.04 -9.93
C ASP A 114 -4.41 -30.62 -9.41
N ALA A 115 -3.33 -29.86 -9.23
CA ALA A 115 -3.37 -28.45 -8.88
C ALA A 115 -3.51 -27.60 -10.14
N ILE A 116 -4.70 -27.02 -10.33
CA ILE A 116 -4.97 -26.06 -11.39
C ILE A 116 -4.61 -24.67 -10.89
N VAL A 117 -3.56 -24.10 -11.49
CA VAL A 117 -3.08 -22.77 -11.16
C VAL A 117 -3.56 -21.78 -12.23
N GLN A 118 -4.38 -20.83 -11.81
CA GLN A 118 -4.82 -19.73 -12.66
C GLN A 118 -3.76 -18.63 -12.69
N ILE A 119 -3.28 -18.31 -13.88
CA ILE A 119 -2.25 -17.31 -14.14
C ILE A 119 -2.86 -16.16 -14.92
N ARG A 120 -2.53 -14.93 -14.52
CA ARG A 120 -2.81 -13.73 -15.31
C ARG A 120 -1.51 -13.13 -15.79
N LEU A 121 -1.39 -12.99 -17.10
CA LEU A 121 -0.28 -12.32 -17.76
C LEU A 121 -0.52 -10.82 -17.86
N ASN A 122 0.57 -10.06 -17.92
CA ASN A 122 0.53 -8.63 -18.14
C ASN A 122 -0.03 -8.32 -19.55
N PRO A 123 -0.70 -7.16 -19.74
CA PRO A 123 -1.18 -6.73 -21.04
C PRO A 123 -0.07 -6.73 -22.09
N GLY A 124 -0.35 -7.26 -23.28
CA GLY A 124 0.59 -7.30 -24.41
C GLY A 124 1.54 -8.48 -24.41
N VAL A 125 1.55 -9.33 -23.38
CA VAL A 125 2.26 -10.62 -23.40
C VAL A 125 1.43 -11.63 -24.18
N SER A 126 2.02 -12.25 -25.19
CA SER A 126 1.42 -13.33 -25.97
C SER A 126 2.36 -14.52 -26.01
N LEU A 127 1.80 -15.73 -25.98
CA LEU A 127 2.54 -16.98 -25.87
C LEU A 127 2.15 -17.91 -27.02
N PRO A 128 3.08 -18.72 -27.55
CA PRO A 128 2.75 -19.88 -28.37
C PRO A 128 1.87 -20.88 -27.62
N ASP A 129 1.06 -21.65 -28.33
CA ASP A 129 0.21 -22.70 -27.74
C ASP A 129 0.98 -23.93 -27.22
N ASP A 130 2.24 -24.10 -27.63
CA ASP A 130 3.17 -25.12 -27.14
C ASP A 130 4.09 -24.60 -26.01
N THR A 131 3.65 -23.57 -25.28
CA THR A 131 4.37 -23.07 -24.11
C THR A 131 4.28 -24.06 -22.96
N SER A 132 5.40 -24.36 -22.31
CA SER A 132 5.44 -25.17 -21.10
C SER A 132 5.58 -24.29 -19.84
N ALA A 133 5.25 -24.86 -18.68
CA ALA A 133 5.32 -24.18 -17.39
C ALA A 133 6.04 -25.04 -16.35
N LYS A 134 6.93 -24.46 -15.56
CA LYS A 134 7.61 -25.18 -14.48
C LYS A 134 7.58 -24.42 -13.17
N VAL A 135 7.39 -25.12 -12.06
CA VAL A 135 7.58 -24.53 -10.73
C VAL A 135 9.07 -24.42 -10.45
N SER A 136 9.55 -23.20 -10.24
CA SER A 136 10.95 -22.90 -9.98
C SER A 136 11.14 -22.21 -8.64
N PHE A 137 12.26 -22.50 -7.99
CA PHE A 137 12.63 -21.90 -6.71
C PHE A 137 13.25 -20.53 -6.94
N GLY A 138 12.84 -19.57 -6.11
CA GLY A 138 13.55 -18.30 -6.01
C GLY A 138 14.98 -18.48 -5.48
N SER A 139 15.69 -17.37 -5.32
CA SER A 139 16.91 -17.34 -4.50
C SER A 139 16.59 -17.77 -3.06
N LEU A 140 17.62 -18.02 -2.23
CA LEU A 140 17.50 -18.61 -0.88
C LEU A 140 16.41 -18.03 0.05
N LEU A 141 16.02 -16.76 -0.13
CA LEU A 141 15.00 -16.07 0.67
C LEU A 141 13.75 -15.69 -0.14
N GLY A 142 13.70 -16.07 -1.41
CA GLY A 142 12.55 -15.86 -2.29
C GLY A 142 11.59 -17.04 -2.23
N GLY A 143 10.30 -16.77 -2.41
CA GLY A 143 9.31 -17.83 -2.64
C GLY A 143 9.43 -18.47 -4.02
N ASN A 144 8.70 -19.56 -4.23
CA ASN A 144 8.65 -20.20 -5.54
C ASN A 144 7.86 -19.34 -6.52
N PHE A 145 8.14 -19.54 -7.80
CA PHE A 145 7.51 -18.84 -8.90
C PHE A 145 7.29 -19.80 -10.06
N ILE A 146 6.37 -19.46 -10.95
CA ILE A 146 6.16 -20.22 -12.19
C ILE A 146 7.05 -19.61 -13.27
N GLU A 147 7.87 -20.44 -13.90
CA GLU A 147 8.60 -20.07 -15.11
C GLU A 147 7.87 -20.61 -16.34
N LEU A 148 7.62 -19.74 -17.31
CA LEU A 148 7.05 -20.07 -18.60
C LEU A 148 8.16 -20.16 -19.63
N GLU A 149 8.13 -21.23 -20.42
CA GLU A 149 9.07 -21.50 -21.50
C GLU A 149 8.30 -21.55 -22.82
N PRO A 150 8.35 -20.47 -23.63
CA PRO A 150 7.68 -20.44 -24.93
C PRO A 150 8.23 -21.52 -25.85
N GLY A 151 7.33 -22.26 -26.49
CA GLY A 151 7.68 -23.19 -27.54
C GLY A 151 7.93 -22.52 -28.89
N GLY A 152 7.95 -23.33 -29.94
CA GLY A 152 8.26 -22.92 -31.30
C GLY A 152 7.04 -22.83 -32.22
N SER A 153 5.83 -22.98 -31.69
CA SER A 153 4.61 -22.95 -32.50
C SER A 153 4.37 -21.60 -33.17
N SER A 154 3.78 -21.65 -34.35
CA SER A 154 3.31 -20.46 -35.07
C SER A 154 1.91 -20.00 -34.64
N THR A 155 1.23 -20.83 -33.84
CA THR A 155 -0.11 -20.56 -33.31
C THR A 155 0.03 -19.93 -31.93
N MET A 156 -0.68 -18.83 -31.71
CA MET A 156 -0.71 -18.16 -30.41
C MET A 156 -1.79 -18.78 -29.52
N MET A 157 -1.48 -18.89 -28.24
CA MET A 157 -2.37 -19.39 -27.21
C MET A 157 -3.57 -18.45 -27.00
N GLN A 158 -4.74 -19.03 -26.78
CA GLN A 158 -5.97 -18.30 -26.52
C GLN A 158 -6.19 -18.06 -25.03
N ALA A 159 -7.15 -17.17 -24.70
CA ALA A 159 -7.59 -17.03 -23.32
C ALA A 159 -8.19 -18.33 -22.80
N ASP A 160 -8.04 -18.55 -21.50
CA ASP A 160 -8.52 -19.72 -20.77
C ASP A 160 -7.95 -21.06 -21.25
N HIS A 161 -6.82 -21.02 -21.96
CA HIS A 161 -6.08 -22.21 -22.38
C HIS A 161 -5.41 -22.90 -21.18
N TYR A 162 -5.32 -24.23 -21.25
CA TYR A 162 -4.68 -25.08 -20.25
C TYR A 162 -3.31 -25.54 -20.77
N ILE A 163 -2.26 -25.16 -20.06
CA ILE A 163 -0.92 -25.70 -20.28
C ILE A 163 -0.85 -27.05 -19.58
N GLU A 164 -0.72 -28.11 -20.38
CA GLU A 164 -0.56 -29.49 -19.92
C GLU A 164 0.92 -29.91 -19.83
N ASP A 165 1.81 -29.25 -20.60
CA ASP A 165 3.26 -29.48 -20.50
C ASP A 165 3.81 -28.73 -19.29
N THR A 166 3.75 -29.39 -18.13
CA THR A 166 4.14 -28.82 -16.85
C THR A 166 5.18 -29.64 -16.11
N SER A 167 6.07 -28.95 -15.40
CA SER A 167 7.00 -29.57 -14.45
C SER A 167 6.69 -29.14 -13.01
N ASP A 168 6.52 -30.14 -12.15
CA ASP A 168 6.16 -30.00 -10.74
C ASP A 168 7.27 -29.38 -9.88
N ALA A 169 6.89 -28.94 -8.68
CA ALA A 169 7.84 -28.48 -7.68
C ALA A 169 8.74 -29.63 -7.19
N VAL A 170 10.04 -29.34 -7.03
CA VAL A 170 11.00 -30.32 -6.54
C VAL A 170 11.10 -30.27 -5.02
N ASN A 171 10.81 -31.38 -4.35
CA ASN A 171 10.98 -31.47 -2.90
C ASN A 171 12.46 -31.69 -2.53
N LEU A 172 13.06 -30.69 -1.87
CA LEU A 172 14.45 -30.75 -1.42
C LEU A 172 14.72 -31.90 -0.43
N VAL A 173 13.75 -32.25 0.40
CA VAL A 173 13.88 -33.36 1.36
C VAL A 173 14.02 -34.69 0.61
N ASP A 174 13.25 -34.87 -0.46
CA ASP A 174 13.28 -36.08 -1.28
C ASP A 174 14.59 -36.20 -2.06
N LEU A 175 15.13 -35.07 -2.55
CA LEU A 175 16.45 -35.03 -3.17
C LEU A 175 17.57 -35.39 -2.18
N ILE A 176 17.54 -34.84 -0.96
CA ILE A 176 18.54 -35.14 0.07
C ILE A 176 18.47 -36.62 0.46
N SER A 177 17.25 -37.15 0.63
CA SER A 177 17.02 -38.57 0.89
C SER A 177 17.64 -39.42 -0.22
N THR A 178 17.33 -39.11 -1.48
CA THR A 178 17.87 -39.84 -2.63
C THR A 178 19.40 -39.75 -2.69
N ALA A 179 19.99 -38.58 -2.44
CA ALA A 179 21.45 -38.42 -2.46
C ALA A 179 22.16 -39.20 -1.34
N VAL A 180 21.60 -39.23 -0.13
CA VAL A 180 22.17 -39.94 1.02
C VAL A 180 22.03 -41.45 0.87
N PHE A 181 20.90 -41.93 0.36
CA PHE A 181 20.64 -43.37 0.24
C PHE A 181 21.22 -43.98 -1.04
N ASN A 182 21.18 -43.31 -2.20
CA ASN A 182 21.80 -43.83 -3.43
C ASN A 182 23.33 -43.65 -3.47
N GLY A 183 23.88 -42.71 -2.69
CA GLY A 183 25.33 -42.53 -2.59
C GLY A 183 26.07 -43.66 -1.84
N GLY A 184 25.33 -44.56 -1.18
CA GLY A 184 25.89 -45.65 -0.37
C GLY A 184 26.07 -47.00 -1.08
N GLU A 185 25.63 -47.14 -2.33
CA GLU A 185 25.55 -48.45 -3.01
C GLU A 185 26.77 -48.79 -3.91
N THR A 186 27.84 -47.97 -3.90
CA THR A 186 28.96 -48.08 -4.88
C THR A 186 30.29 -48.59 -4.29
N SER A 187 30.30 -49.35 -3.20
CA SER A 187 31.58 -49.84 -2.63
C SER A 187 31.51 -51.23 -2.01
N ALA A 188 31.12 -52.22 -2.80
CA ALA A 188 31.37 -53.63 -2.50
C ALA A 188 31.35 -54.49 -3.80
N ASP A 189 32.29 -54.27 -4.71
CA ASP A 189 32.84 -55.30 -5.61
C ASP A 189 34.25 -54.91 -6.07
#